data_AF-A0A730UUR1-F1
#
_entry.id   AF-A0A730UUR1-F1
#
_cell.length_a   1.000
_cell.length_b   1.000
_cell.length_c   1.000
_cell.angle_alpha   90.00
_cell.angle_beta   90.00
_cell.angle_gamma   90.00
#
_symmetry.space_group_name_H-M   'P 1'
#
loop_
_entity.id
_entity.type
_entity.pdbx_description
1 polymer ?
#
loop_
_entity_poly.entity_id
_entity_poly.type
_entity_poly.pdbx_seq_one_letter_code
_entity_poly.pdbx_strand_id
1 'polypeptide(L)'
;ILVVLTGFQASPDYQIVMIILKSIYINAFMMVSLTFMASFRVTFQTASTIYSVLITVCMVSGIVSLKYNEGIVYWINQVNPIAIYSTILQSDQELSLMTIFFYSIMLIISIISALTFKTEPVWSSQ
;
A
#
# COMPACT_ATOMS: atom_id res chain seq x y z
N ILE A 1 12.04 15.26 -6.55
CA ILE A 1 11.25 16.50 -6.36
C ILE A 1 11.94 17.67 -7.05
N LEU A 2 13.17 18.05 -6.65
CA LEU A 2 13.90 19.17 -7.26
C LEU A 2 14.01 19.06 -8.79
N VAL A 3 14.35 17.87 -9.31
CA VAL A 3 14.44 17.56 -10.75
C VAL A 3 13.11 17.73 -11.49
N VAL A 4 11.99 17.37 -10.86
CA VAL A 4 10.64 17.48 -11.46
C VAL A 4 10.20 18.95 -11.48
N LEU A 5 10.49 19.70 -10.41
CA LEU A 5 10.17 21.13 -10.32
C LEU A 5 11.00 21.97 -11.29
N THR A 6 12.28 21.62 -11.48
CA THR A 6 13.14 22.29 -12.48
C THR A 6 12.76 21.96 -13.92
N GLY A 7 12.20 20.77 -14.18
CA GLY A 7 11.82 20.33 -15.52
C GLY A 7 10.50 20.93 -16.04
N PHE A 8 9.56 21.27 -15.14
CA PHE A 8 8.23 21.76 -15.51
C PHE A 8 8.06 23.29 -15.45
N GLN A 9 9.08 24.06 -15.01
CA GLN A 9 9.01 25.53 -14.84
C GLN A 9 7.72 26.03 -14.17
N ALA A 10 7.13 25.22 -13.30
CA ALA A 10 5.93 25.54 -12.57
C ALA A 10 6.30 25.65 -11.10
N SER A 11 6.14 26.83 -10.51
CA SER A 11 6.15 26.98 -9.05
C SER A 11 4.95 26.21 -8.51
N PRO A 12 5.15 25.05 -7.87
CA PRO A 12 4.02 24.23 -7.43
C PRO A 12 3.29 25.01 -6.35
N ASP A 13 1.99 25.21 -6.54
CA ASP A 13 1.14 25.71 -5.47
C ASP A 13 1.24 24.77 -4.26
N TYR A 14 0.99 25.29 -3.05
CA TYR A 14 1.06 24.54 -1.80
C TYR A 14 0.27 23.23 -1.87
N GLN A 15 -0.88 23.24 -2.57
CA GLN A 15 -1.70 22.06 -2.80
C GLN A 15 -0.98 20.97 -3.62
N ILE A 16 -0.24 21.35 -4.66
CA ILE A 16 0.51 20.41 -5.51
C ILE A 16 1.64 19.77 -4.70
N VAL A 17 2.35 20.56 -3.88
CA VAL A 17 3.40 20.04 -2.99
C VAL A 17 2.82 19.03 -2.00
N MET A 18 1.68 19.34 -1.39
CA MET A 18 1.00 18.43 -0.46
C MET A 18 0.55 17.14 -1.14
N ILE A 19 0.01 17.19 -2.35
CA ILE A 19 -0.37 16.00 -3.12
C ILE A 19 0.85 15.14 -3.44
N ILE A 20 1.96 15.75 -3.86
CA ILE A 20 3.21 15.02 -4.11
C ILE A 20 3.69 14.33 -2.83
N LEU A 21 3.70 15.03 -1.71
CA LEU A 21 4.13 14.47 -0.42
C LEU A 21 3.25 13.28 -0.02
N LYS A 22 1.92 13.45 -0.06
CA LYS A 22 0.95 12.37 0.20
C LYS A 22 1.15 11.18 -0.73
N SER A 23 1.41 11.41 -2.02
CA SER A 23 1.67 10.34 -3.00
C SER A 23 2.95 9.54 -2.70
N ILE A 24 3.99 10.19 -2.17
CA ILE A 24 5.24 9.53 -1.75
C ILE A 24 4.98 8.65 -0.53
N TYR A 25 4.27 9.17 0.48
CA TYR A 25 3.90 8.39 1.67
C TYR A 25 3.07 7.17 1.30
N ILE A 26 2.13 7.33 0.38
CA ILE A 26 1.32 6.24 -0.15
C ILE A 26 2.20 5.19 -0.83
N ASN A 27 3.09 5.61 -1.73
CA ASN A 27 3.92 4.67 -2.47
C ASN A 27 4.81 3.87 -1.52
N ALA A 28 5.37 4.53 -0.50
CA ALA A 28 6.11 3.84 0.56
C ALA A 28 5.23 2.79 1.27
N PHE A 29 3.99 3.14 1.59
CA PHE A 29 3.03 2.25 2.26
C PHE A 29 2.60 1.06 1.40
N MET A 30 2.34 1.29 0.10
CA MET A 30 2.06 0.24 -0.88
C MET A 30 3.24 -0.71 -1.03
N MET A 31 4.48 -0.18 -1.05
CA MET A 31 5.68 -1.02 -1.10
C MET A 31 5.79 -1.97 0.10
N VAL A 32 5.34 -1.59 1.29
CA VAL A 32 5.30 -2.51 2.45
C VAL A 32 4.42 -3.72 2.16
N SER A 33 3.22 -3.49 1.61
CA SER A 33 2.27 -4.55 1.25
C SER A 33 2.86 -5.52 0.22
N LEU A 34 3.52 -4.97 -0.80
CA LEU A 34 4.14 -5.73 -1.89
C LEU A 34 5.37 -6.52 -1.39
N THR A 35 6.18 -5.92 -0.53
CA THR A 35 7.37 -6.59 0.05
C THR A 35 6.96 -7.70 1.01
N PHE A 36 5.88 -7.50 1.76
CA PHE A 36 5.30 -8.54 2.61
C PHE A 36 4.86 -9.73 1.76
N MET A 37 4.15 -9.48 0.66
CA MET A 37 3.74 -10.56 -0.22
C MET A 37 4.93 -11.26 -0.89
N ALA A 38 5.97 -10.52 -1.30
CA ALA A 38 7.24 -11.08 -1.80
C ALA A 38 7.95 -12.01 -0.81
N SER A 39 7.59 -11.94 0.48
CA SER A 39 8.09 -12.83 1.52
C SER A 39 7.50 -14.24 1.44
N PHE A 40 6.37 -14.44 0.75
CA PHE A 40 5.78 -15.77 0.58
C PHE A 40 6.53 -16.58 -0.47
N ARG A 41 6.82 -17.84 -0.14
CA ARG A 41 7.45 -18.78 -1.07
C ARG A 41 6.43 -19.35 -2.06
N VAL A 42 6.11 -18.62 -3.11
CA VAL A 42 5.18 -19.02 -4.18
C VAL A 42 5.81 -18.81 -5.55
N THR A 43 5.37 -19.54 -6.57
CA THR A 43 5.88 -19.31 -7.94
C THR A 43 5.40 -17.95 -8.47
N PHE A 44 6.11 -17.34 -9.42
CA PHE A 44 5.73 -16.04 -9.99
C PHE A 44 4.29 -16.01 -10.54
N GLN A 45 3.86 -17.07 -11.23
CA GLN A 45 2.51 -17.16 -11.79
C GLN A 45 1.44 -17.27 -10.70
N THR A 46 1.72 -18.04 -9.64
CA THR A 46 0.84 -18.13 -8.46
C THR A 46 0.78 -16.80 -7.72
N ALA A 47 1.92 -16.12 -7.52
CA ALA A 47 1.99 -14.80 -6.90
C ALA A 47 1.16 -13.76 -7.66
N SER A 48 1.33 -13.70 -8.99
CA SER A 48 0.58 -12.80 -9.87
C SER A 48 -0.93 -13.03 -9.77
N THR A 49 -1.37 -14.30 -9.76
CA THR A 49 -2.78 -14.65 -9.61
C THR A 49 -3.33 -14.21 -8.25
N ILE A 50 -2.58 -14.46 -7.17
CA ILE A 50 -2.95 -14.03 -5.81
C ILE A 50 -3.07 -12.50 -5.74
N TYR A 51 -2.12 -11.77 -6.32
CA TYR A 51 -2.18 -10.31 -6.39
C TYR A 51 -3.42 -9.80 -7.11
N SER A 52 -3.72 -10.34 -8.29
CA SER A 52 -4.88 -9.92 -9.06
C SER A 52 -6.17 -10.14 -8.26
N VAL A 53 -6.32 -11.30 -7.62
CA VAL A 53 -7.49 -11.61 -6.79
C VAL A 53 -7.58 -10.67 -5.59
N LEU A 54 -6.47 -10.47 -4.85
CA LEU A 54 -6.45 -9.59 -3.68
C LEU A 54 -6.77 -8.14 -4.06
N ILE A 55 -6.25 -7.64 -5.19
CA ILE A 55 -6.56 -6.30 -5.70
C ILE A 55 -8.05 -6.18 -6.01
N THR A 56 -8.64 -7.18 -6.68
CA THR A 56 -10.09 -7.17 -6.96
C THR A 56 -10.92 -7.18 -5.67
N VAL A 57 -10.56 -8.00 -4.69
CA VAL A 57 -11.24 -8.03 -3.38
C VAL A 57 -11.11 -6.68 -2.66
N CYS A 58 -9.93 -6.06 -2.69
CA CYS A 58 -9.68 -4.74 -2.12
C CYS A 58 -10.56 -3.66 -2.79
N MET A 59 -10.67 -3.68 -4.12
CA MET A 59 -11.52 -2.75 -4.87
C MET A 59 -13.00 -2.93 -4.52
N VAL A 60 -13.50 -4.17 -4.54
CA VAL A 60 -14.90 -4.47 -4.22
C VAL A 60 -15.22 -4.08 -2.78
N SER A 61 -14.35 -4.41 -1.82
CA SER A 61 -14.52 -4.01 -0.42
C SER A 61 -14.54 -2.48 -0.26
N GLY A 62 -13.66 -1.77 -0.97
CA GLY A 62 -13.63 -0.31 -1.00
C GLY A 62 -14.95 0.27 -1.48
N ILE A 63 -15.50 -0.23 -2.59
CA ILE A 63 -16.80 0.20 -3.12
C ILE A 63 -17.94 -0.10 -2.14
N VAL A 64 -17.99 -1.31 -1.58
CA VAL A 64 -19.04 -1.72 -0.64
C VAL A 64 -19.06 -0.82 0.60
N SER A 65 -17.88 -0.42 1.07
CA SER A 65 -17.77 0.44 2.25
C SER A 65 -18.26 1.87 2.08
N LEU A 66 -18.42 2.36 0.85
CA LEU A 66 -19.08 3.65 0.61
C LEU A 66 -20.53 3.64 1.10
N LYS A 67 -21.16 2.47 1.16
CA LYS A 67 -22.56 2.30 1.60
C LYS A 67 -22.69 1.54 2.92
N TYR A 68 -21.77 0.63 3.23
CA TYR A 68 -21.83 -0.24 4.40
C TYR A 68 -20.47 -0.34 5.09
N ASN A 69 -20.10 0.67 5.89
CA ASN A 69 -18.83 0.68 6.63
C ASN A 69 -18.98 0.19 8.09
N GLU A 70 -19.65 -0.94 8.28
CA GLU A 70 -19.89 -1.51 9.61
C GLU A 70 -19.46 -2.98 9.68
N GLY A 71 -19.22 -3.47 10.90
CA GLY A 71 -18.89 -4.87 11.16
C GLY A 71 -17.63 -5.35 10.43
N ILE A 72 -17.75 -6.46 9.69
CA ILE A 72 -16.63 -7.13 9.01
C ILE A 72 -16.01 -6.23 7.93
N VAL A 73 -16.83 -5.46 7.20
CA VAL A 73 -16.34 -4.60 6.10
C VAL A 73 -15.41 -3.51 6.64
N TYR A 74 -15.73 -2.94 7.81
CA TYR A 74 -14.87 -1.98 8.49
C TYR A 74 -13.49 -2.59 8.79
N TRP A 75 -13.45 -3.79 9.38
CA TRP A 75 -12.19 -4.47 9.70
C TRP A 75 -11.35 -4.80 8.47
N ILE A 76 -11.97 -5.27 7.38
CA ILE A 76 -11.28 -5.52 6.12
C ILE A 76 -10.65 -4.23 5.58
N ASN A 77 -11.35 -3.11 5.69
CA ASN A 77 -10.84 -1.84 5.19
C ASN A 77 -9.69 -1.26 6.01
N GLN A 78 -9.55 -1.62 7.30
CA GLN A 78 -8.40 -1.22 8.11
C GLN A 78 -7.07 -1.79 7.60
N VAL A 79 -7.12 -2.87 6.82
CA VAL A 79 -5.96 -3.53 6.19
C VAL A 79 -5.97 -3.43 4.66
N ASN A 80 -6.99 -2.80 4.08
CA ASN A 80 -7.13 -2.66 2.64
C ASN A 80 -6.28 -1.48 2.13
N PRO A 81 -5.20 -1.74 1.37
CA PRO A 81 -4.31 -0.68 0.87
C PRO A 81 -5.04 0.40 0.05
N ILE A 82 -6.10 0.05 -0.67
CA ILE A 82 -6.87 0.99 -1.51
C ILE A 82 -7.75 1.90 -0.65
N ALA A 83 -8.39 1.34 0.38
CA ALA A 83 -9.19 2.14 1.31
C ALA A 83 -8.31 3.12 2.09
N ILE A 84 -7.16 2.62 2.57
CA ILE A 84 -6.17 3.41 3.30
C ILE A 84 -5.59 4.53 2.41
N TYR A 85 -5.30 4.23 1.14
CA TYR A 85 -4.89 5.21 0.15
C TYR A 85 -5.87 6.39 0.07
N SER A 86 -7.17 6.08 -0.05
CA SER A 86 -8.23 7.09 -0.09
C SER A 86 -8.26 7.95 1.18
N THR A 87 -8.12 7.33 2.36
CA THR A 87 -8.10 8.04 3.64
C THR A 87 -6.92 8.99 3.75
N ILE A 88 -5.71 8.58 3.35
CA ILE A 88 -4.51 9.45 3.38
C ILE A 88 -4.65 10.63 2.42
N LEU A 89 -5.32 10.43 1.29
CA LEU A 89 -5.54 11.50 0.31
C LEU A 89 -6.48 12.58 0.84
N GLN A 90 -7.50 12.19 1.61
CA GLN A 90 -8.43 13.11 2.27
C GLN A 90 -7.70 13.92 3.36
N SER A 91 -8.03 15.21 3.51
CA SER A 91 -7.38 16.11 4.48
C SER A 91 -7.88 15.92 5.90
N ASP A 92 -9.11 15.43 6.05
CA ASP A 92 -9.86 15.50 7.31
C ASP A 92 -9.92 14.16 8.03
N GLN A 93 -9.27 13.12 7.49
CA GLN A 93 -9.27 11.78 8.06
C GLN A 93 -7.86 11.35 8.45
N GLU A 94 -7.72 10.99 9.72
CA GLU A 94 -6.52 10.37 10.25
C GLU A 94 -6.58 8.85 10.08
N LEU A 95 -5.40 8.22 9.99
CA LEU A 95 -5.28 6.77 9.98
C LEU A 95 -5.63 6.20 11.35
N SER A 96 -6.35 5.08 11.36
CA SER A 96 -6.62 4.39 12.62
C SER A 96 -5.32 3.82 13.20
N LEU A 97 -5.26 3.79 14.53
CA LEU A 97 -4.13 3.18 15.25
C LEU A 97 -3.96 1.69 14.88
N MET A 98 -5.08 0.99 14.63
CA MET A 98 -5.06 -0.41 14.20
C MET A 98 -4.41 -0.57 12.82
N THR A 99 -4.71 0.30 11.86
CA THR A 99 -4.07 0.29 10.53
C THR A 99 -2.57 0.49 10.65
N ILE A 100 -2.15 1.48 11.45
CA ILE A 100 -0.72 1.77 11.68
C ILE A 100 -0.03 0.55 12.29
N PHE A 101 -0.66 -0.10 13.28
CA PHE A 101 -0.13 -1.29 13.93
C PHE A 101 0.03 -2.46 12.96
N PHE A 102 -1.00 -2.79 12.17
CA PHE A 102 -0.93 -3.88 11.18
C PHE A 102 0.18 -3.66 10.16
N TYR A 103 0.27 -2.46 9.60
CA TYR A 103 1.29 -2.15 8.60
C TYR A 103 2.70 -2.10 9.18
N SER A 104 2.86 -1.69 10.44
CA SER A 104 4.13 -1.76 11.14
C SER A 104 4.60 -3.22 11.32
N ILE A 105 3.68 -4.13 11.68
CA ILE A 105 3.97 -5.56 11.76
C ILE A 105 4.35 -6.12 10.38
N MET A 106 3.57 -5.80 9.34
CA MET A 106 3.87 -6.23 7.97
C MET A 106 5.25 -5.76 7.52
N LEU A 107 5.64 -4.53 7.85
CA LEU A 107 6.97 -4.00 7.58
C LEU A 107 8.06 -4.79 8.30
N ILE A 108 7.90 -5.05 9.60
CA ILE A 108 8.89 -5.82 10.38
C ILE A 108 9.07 -7.22 9.77
N ILE A 109 7.98 -7.92 9.45
CA ILE A 109 8.04 -9.25 8.83
C ILE A 109 8.73 -9.18 7.47
N SER A 110 8.42 -8.17 6.66
CA SER A 110 9.03 -7.94 5.36
C SER A 110 10.55 -7.72 5.46
N ILE A 111 10.99 -6.94 6.45
CA ILE A 111 12.41 -6.68 6.70
C ILE A 111 13.11 -7.96 7.16
N ILE A 112 12.53 -8.71 8.09
CA ILE A 112 13.09 -9.99 8.56
C ILE A 112 13.23 -10.96 7.38
N SER A 113 12.21 -11.05 6.54
CA SER A 113 12.22 -11.87 5.33
C SER A 113 13.32 -11.44 4.37
N ALA A 114 13.42 -10.15 4.02
CA ALA A 114 14.45 -9.62 3.13
C ALA A 114 15.88 -9.84 3.67
N LEU A 115 16.08 -9.74 4.99
CA LEU A 115 17.37 -10.03 5.62
C LEU A 115 17.72 -11.53 5.60
N THR A 116 16.71 -12.39 5.64
CA THR A 116 16.87 -13.85 5.66
C THR A 116 17.07 -14.43 4.25
N PHE A 117 16.36 -13.88 3.24
CA PHE A 117 16.44 -14.30 1.84
C PHE A 117 17.37 -13.35 1.07
N LYS A 118 18.68 -13.55 1.22
CA LYS A 118 19.69 -12.54 0.89
C LYS A 118 19.98 -12.27 -0.60
N THR A 119 19.47 -13.03 -1.56
CA THR A 119 19.99 -12.89 -2.94
C THR A 119 19.04 -13.19 -4.10
N GLU A 120 17.87 -13.76 -3.88
CA GLU A 120 16.90 -14.01 -4.96
C GLU A 120 15.49 -13.71 -4.45
N PRO A 121 14.68 -12.92 -5.18
CA PRO A 121 13.24 -12.94 -4.95
C PRO A 121 12.82 -14.41 -4.88
N VAL A 122 12.01 -14.82 -3.91
CA VAL A 122 11.59 -16.24 -3.84
C VAL A 122 10.87 -16.69 -5.12
N TRP A 123 10.52 -15.73 -5.98
CA TRP A 123 9.81 -15.88 -7.23
C TRP A 123 10.73 -15.86 -8.46
N SER A 124 12.05 -15.63 -8.32
CA SER A 124 13.00 -15.71 -9.43
C SER A 124 13.38 -17.16 -9.70
N SER A 125 12.56 -17.78 -10.55
CA SER A 125 12.83 -18.98 -11.36
C SER A 125 13.39 -20.23 -10.66
N GLN A 126 12.55 -21.28 -10.67
CA GLN A 126 13.00 -22.56 -11.23
C GLN A 126 12.77 -22.54 -12.74
#